data_AF-A0A840VB37-F1
#
_entry.id   AF-A0A840VB37-F1
#
_cell.length_a   1.000
_cell.length_b   1.000
_cell.length_c   1.000
_cell.angle_alpha   90.00
_cell.angle_beta   90.00
_cell.angle_gamma   90.00
#
_symmetry.space_group_name_H-M   'P 1'
#
loop_
_entity.id
_entity.type
_entity.pdbx_description
1 polymer ?
#
loop_
_entity_poly.entity_id
_entity_poly.type
_entity_poly.pdbx_seq_one_letter_code
_entity_poly.pdbx_strand_id
1 'polypeptide(L)'
;MKLSATFLPLLALAATAEDLTPAQVFQMNCSACHAVDHMVVGPSLVEISGIYRGRPDDFVKWCLHPEQKRPGAIEMPSMAHLGEDTLRTLLPYILSEAEGKAEVKTGEGDPFAIPPAMVRRPQVQRIFLPDTSPAAIAVALPGTLSYAFDASECRLRYIWQGGFLDGYPYWKGNGSSLAQLGGPVLYREEAFPLKTASLGGQEASKFLGYEMGDDGLPTFHYRRGSHQFSETIHPLADGSGIERHFEIHPGIACTVEASDGVEVTSSSGSLRIDAAAASSFTLTFRWKK
;
A
#
# COMPACT_ATOMS: atom_id res chain seq x y z
N MET A 1 25.20 -25.81 -69.22
CA MET A 1 26.13 -25.15 -68.28
C MET A 1 25.63 -25.37 -66.86
N LYS A 2 26.24 -26.28 -66.10
CA LYS A 2 25.93 -26.47 -64.67
C LYS A 2 26.99 -25.68 -63.88
N LEU A 3 26.61 -24.56 -63.29
CA LEU A 3 27.43 -23.85 -62.32
C LEU A 3 27.17 -24.50 -60.95
N SER A 4 28.18 -25.20 -60.45
CA SER A 4 28.21 -25.72 -59.08
C SER A 4 28.58 -24.57 -58.15
N ALA A 5 27.65 -24.11 -57.32
CA ALA A 5 27.93 -23.15 -56.26
C ALA A 5 28.40 -23.91 -55.02
N THR A 6 29.71 -23.88 -54.78
CA THR A 6 30.32 -24.41 -53.56
C THR A 6 30.04 -23.43 -52.42
N PHE A 7 29.16 -23.80 -51.49
CA PHE A 7 28.91 -23.04 -50.27
C PHE A 7 30.07 -23.31 -49.29
N LEU A 8 30.89 -22.29 -49.03
CA LEU A 8 31.83 -22.29 -47.92
C LEU A 8 31.07 -21.81 -46.66
N PRO A 9 31.05 -22.55 -45.55
CA PRO A 9 30.40 -22.09 -44.34
C PRO A 9 31.26 -20.99 -43.70
N LEU A 10 30.66 -19.83 -43.49
CA LEU A 10 31.26 -18.78 -42.66
C LEU A 10 31.19 -19.26 -41.20
N LEU A 11 32.34 -19.68 -40.66
CA LEU A 11 32.46 -20.03 -39.24
C LEU A 11 32.28 -18.73 -38.45
N ALA A 12 31.13 -18.55 -37.81
CA ALA A 12 30.95 -17.50 -36.81
C ALA A 12 31.77 -17.89 -35.57
N LEU A 13 32.84 -17.14 -35.29
CA LEU A 13 33.52 -17.20 -34.00
C LEU A 13 32.52 -16.76 -32.93
N ALA A 14 32.10 -17.69 -32.07
CA ALA A 14 31.44 -17.34 -30.83
C ALA A 14 32.49 -16.69 -29.92
N ALA A 15 32.29 -15.41 -29.58
CA ALA A 15 33.13 -14.74 -28.59
C ALA A 15 33.05 -15.51 -27.26
N THR A 16 34.20 -15.92 -26.74
CA THR A 16 34.30 -16.45 -25.38
C THR A 16 34.17 -15.31 -24.38
N ALA A 17 33.85 -15.60 -23.12
CA ALA A 17 33.67 -14.59 -22.08
C ALA A 17 34.90 -13.68 -21.85
N GLU A 18 36.08 -14.04 -22.38
CA GLU A 18 37.32 -13.27 -22.30
C GLU A 18 37.34 -11.99 -23.17
N ASP A 19 36.47 -11.86 -24.18
CA ASP A 19 36.47 -10.71 -25.10
C ASP A 19 35.46 -9.60 -24.73
N LEU A 20 34.71 -9.76 -23.64
CA LEU A 20 33.65 -8.83 -23.26
C LEU A 20 34.19 -7.68 -22.42
N THR A 21 33.82 -6.46 -22.77
CA THR A 21 34.17 -5.27 -21.98
C THR A 21 33.52 -5.33 -20.60
N PRO A 22 34.11 -4.70 -19.56
CA PRO A 22 33.48 -4.63 -18.23
C PRO A 22 32.05 -4.08 -18.26
N ALA A 23 31.77 -3.10 -19.13
CA ALA A 23 30.43 -2.56 -19.33
C ALA A 23 29.43 -3.61 -19.84
N GLN A 24 29.83 -4.44 -20.81
CA GLN A 24 29.00 -5.53 -21.31
C GLN A 24 28.77 -6.60 -20.24
N VAL A 25 29.83 -7.00 -19.53
CA VAL A 25 29.72 -7.97 -18.44
C VAL A 25 28.77 -7.46 -17.35
N PHE A 26 28.91 -6.19 -16.94
CA PHE A 26 28.01 -5.56 -15.98
C PHE A 26 26.56 -5.55 -16.47
N GLN A 27 26.34 -5.18 -17.74
CA GLN A 27 25.01 -5.10 -18.33
C GLN A 27 24.29 -6.46 -18.35
N MET A 28 25.02 -7.57 -18.54
CA MET A 28 24.41 -8.90 -18.61
C MET A 28 24.22 -9.57 -17.24
N ASN A 29 25.01 -9.19 -16.23
CA ASN A 29 25.08 -9.93 -14.97
C ASN A 29 24.69 -9.10 -13.73
N CYS A 30 24.76 -7.77 -13.79
CA CYS A 30 24.65 -6.91 -12.62
C CYS A 30 23.53 -5.88 -12.72
N SER A 31 23.27 -5.33 -13.92
CA SER A 31 22.35 -4.19 -14.10
C SER A 31 20.89 -4.49 -13.75
N ALA A 32 20.48 -5.76 -13.73
CA ALA A 32 19.13 -6.16 -13.32
C ALA A 32 18.86 -5.91 -11.82
N CYS A 33 19.91 -5.91 -10.99
CA CYS A 33 19.78 -5.82 -9.53
C CYS A 33 20.46 -4.56 -8.95
N HIS A 34 21.40 -3.96 -9.68
CA HIS A 34 22.21 -2.83 -9.23
C HIS A 34 22.03 -1.63 -10.15
N ALA A 35 21.53 -0.52 -9.60
CA ALA A 35 21.50 0.77 -10.28
C ALA A 35 22.69 1.64 -9.84
N VAL A 36 22.93 2.73 -10.58
CA VAL A 36 24.07 3.62 -10.33
C VAL A 36 23.94 4.30 -8.96
N ASP A 37 22.78 4.89 -8.68
CA ASP A 37 22.60 5.85 -7.59
C ASP A 37 21.56 5.42 -6.54
N HIS A 38 20.86 4.31 -6.72
CA HIS A 38 19.83 3.87 -5.78
C HIS A 38 19.77 2.34 -5.65
N MET A 39 19.17 1.87 -4.56
CA MET A 39 18.92 0.45 -4.33
C MET A 39 17.72 -0.02 -5.17
N VAL A 40 17.90 -1.10 -5.93
CA VAL A 40 16.80 -1.77 -6.68
C VAL A 40 16.47 -3.10 -6.00
N VAL A 41 17.42 -4.04 -6.08
CA VAL A 41 17.41 -5.29 -5.33
C VAL A 41 18.67 -5.34 -4.47
N GLY A 42 19.82 -5.06 -5.08
CA GLY A 42 21.10 -4.87 -4.42
C GLY A 42 21.43 -3.38 -4.20
N PRO A 43 22.49 -3.09 -3.41
CA PRO A 43 22.98 -1.73 -3.20
C PRO A 43 23.34 -1.01 -4.51
N SER A 44 23.32 0.31 -4.49
CA SER A 44 23.74 1.15 -5.61
C SER A 44 25.24 1.00 -5.93
N LEU A 45 25.67 1.40 -7.12
CA LEU A 45 27.10 1.48 -7.44
C LEU A 45 27.83 2.53 -6.61
N VAL A 46 27.15 3.61 -6.22
CA VAL A 46 27.68 4.62 -5.27
C VAL A 46 28.03 3.98 -3.93
N GLU A 47 27.14 3.16 -3.36
CA GLU A 47 27.39 2.46 -2.10
C GLU A 47 28.48 1.39 -2.26
N ILE A 48 28.39 0.55 -3.30
CA ILE A 48 29.39 -0.50 -3.60
C ILE A 48 30.78 0.12 -3.73
N SER A 49 30.88 1.26 -4.42
CA SER A 49 32.13 2.01 -4.57
C SER A 49 32.67 2.49 -3.23
N GLY A 50 31.81 2.97 -2.32
CA GLY A 50 32.20 3.33 -0.96
C GLY A 50 32.75 2.15 -0.15
N ILE A 51 32.19 0.96 -0.33
CA ILE A 51 32.63 -0.26 0.33
C ILE A 51 33.97 -0.73 -0.28
N TYR A 52 34.06 -0.94 -1.58
CA TYR A 52 35.16 -1.69 -2.18
C TYR A 52 36.28 -0.84 -2.79
N ARG A 53 36.22 0.50 -2.72
CA ARG A 53 37.33 1.36 -3.18
C ARG A 53 38.65 0.96 -2.51
N GLY A 54 39.63 0.61 -3.34
CA GLY A 54 40.95 0.15 -2.87
C GLY A 54 40.96 -1.27 -2.29
N ARG A 55 39.86 -2.03 -2.40
CA ARG A 55 39.70 -3.39 -1.84
C ARG A 55 39.22 -4.41 -2.88
N PRO A 56 39.97 -4.62 -3.98
CA PRO A 56 39.57 -5.53 -5.06
C PRO A 56 39.44 -6.99 -4.61
N ASP A 57 40.30 -7.47 -3.71
CA ASP A 57 40.22 -8.85 -3.22
C ASP A 57 38.94 -9.12 -2.42
N ASP A 58 38.53 -8.14 -1.59
CA ASP A 58 37.28 -8.23 -0.83
C ASP A 58 36.05 -8.23 -1.76
N PHE A 59 36.12 -7.45 -2.86
CA PHE A 59 35.05 -7.42 -3.87
C PHE A 59 34.92 -8.77 -4.56
N VAL A 60 36.03 -9.34 -5.03
CA VAL A 60 36.05 -10.66 -5.69
C VAL A 60 35.52 -11.72 -4.73
N LYS A 61 36.03 -11.77 -3.49
CA LYS A 61 35.59 -12.74 -2.48
C LYS A 61 34.08 -12.65 -2.23
N TRP A 62 33.54 -11.44 -2.14
CA TRP A 62 32.11 -11.22 -1.97
C TRP A 62 31.29 -11.69 -3.17
N CYS A 63 31.73 -11.39 -4.40
CA CYS A 63 31.03 -11.82 -5.61
C CYS A 63 31.04 -13.35 -5.80
N LEU A 64 32.10 -14.03 -5.36
CA LEU A 64 32.16 -15.49 -5.37
C LEU A 64 31.24 -16.11 -4.31
N HIS A 65 31.24 -15.55 -3.10
CA HIS A 65 30.55 -16.11 -1.93
C HIS A 65 29.78 -15.02 -1.17
N PRO A 66 28.68 -14.51 -1.73
CA PRO A 66 27.80 -13.58 -1.03
C PRO A 66 27.07 -14.27 0.12
N GLU A 67 26.69 -13.47 1.12
CA GLU A 67 25.88 -13.91 2.27
C GLU A 67 24.81 -12.85 2.57
N GLN A 68 23.74 -13.22 3.28
CA GLN A 68 22.75 -12.23 3.70
C GLN A 68 23.31 -11.25 4.75
N LYS A 69 23.55 -10.00 4.36
CA LYS A 69 24.11 -8.96 5.24
C LYS A 69 23.10 -8.03 5.89
N ARG A 70 21.89 -7.89 5.33
CA ARG A 70 20.91 -6.87 5.76
C ARG A 70 19.56 -7.52 6.07
N PRO A 71 18.98 -7.27 7.26
CA PRO A 71 17.61 -7.69 7.56
C PRO A 71 16.63 -7.15 6.51
N GLY A 72 15.86 -8.04 5.89
CA GLY A 72 14.86 -7.69 4.89
C GLY A 72 15.38 -7.44 3.46
N ALA A 73 16.69 -7.57 3.21
CA ALA A 73 17.25 -7.61 1.86
C ALA A 73 17.42 -9.07 1.40
N ILE A 74 17.24 -9.29 0.11
CA ILE A 74 17.49 -10.59 -0.54
C ILE A 74 19.01 -10.82 -0.59
N GLU A 75 19.43 -12.07 -0.41
CA GLU A 75 20.82 -12.49 -0.57
C GLU A 75 21.24 -12.38 -2.05
N MET A 76 22.42 -11.79 -2.31
CA MET A 76 22.95 -11.70 -3.67
C MET A 76 23.29 -13.10 -4.18
N PRO A 77 22.93 -13.51 -5.40
CA PRO A 77 23.37 -14.78 -5.96
C PRO A 77 24.88 -14.76 -6.23
N SER A 78 25.52 -15.93 -6.14
CA SER A 78 26.95 -16.08 -6.47
C SER A 78 27.21 -15.77 -7.95
N MET A 79 28.28 -15.02 -8.22
CA MET A 79 28.78 -14.67 -9.56
C MET A 79 30.03 -15.48 -9.94
N ALA A 80 30.22 -16.66 -9.34
CA ALA A 80 31.38 -17.51 -9.57
C ALA A 80 31.58 -17.91 -11.05
N HIS A 81 30.54 -17.88 -11.87
CA HIS A 81 30.62 -18.18 -13.31
C HIS A 81 31.44 -17.16 -14.12
N LEU A 82 31.67 -15.96 -13.59
CA LEU A 82 32.49 -14.93 -14.26
C LEU A 82 34.00 -15.14 -14.06
N GLY A 83 34.41 -15.84 -13.00
CA GLY A 83 35.82 -15.99 -12.63
C GLY A 83 36.43 -14.75 -11.99
N GLU A 84 37.51 -14.94 -11.23
CA GLU A 84 38.13 -13.87 -10.43
C GLU A 84 38.67 -12.73 -11.28
N ASP A 85 39.33 -13.02 -12.41
CA ASP A 85 39.94 -11.99 -13.25
C ASP A 85 38.89 -11.04 -13.84
N THR A 86 37.76 -11.56 -14.30
CA THR A 86 36.62 -10.76 -14.77
C THR A 86 36.03 -9.92 -13.63
N LEU A 87 35.89 -10.48 -12.43
CA LEU A 87 35.41 -9.73 -11.27
C LEU A 87 36.38 -8.60 -10.89
N ARG A 88 37.69 -8.81 -11.03
CA ARG A 88 38.70 -7.76 -10.79
C ARG A 88 38.59 -6.60 -11.79
N THR A 89 38.23 -6.86 -13.04
CA THR A 89 38.05 -5.80 -14.05
C THR A 89 36.72 -5.06 -13.91
N LEU A 90 35.71 -5.68 -13.30
CA LEU A 90 34.41 -5.04 -13.03
C LEU A 90 34.47 -3.94 -11.98
N LEU A 91 35.29 -4.09 -10.93
CA LEU A 91 35.34 -3.09 -9.86
C LEU A 91 35.78 -1.70 -10.37
N PRO A 92 36.86 -1.54 -11.17
CA PRO A 92 37.21 -0.25 -11.78
C PRO A 92 36.06 0.38 -12.59
N TYR A 93 35.30 -0.41 -13.32
CA TYR A 93 34.13 0.07 -14.07
C TYR A 93 33.01 0.55 -13.14
N ILE A 94 32.71 -0.20 -12.08
CA ILE A 94 31.74 0.22 -11.06
C ILE A 94 32.16 1.55 -10.41
N LEU A 95 33.45 1.69 -10.10
CA LEU A 95 34.01 2.92 -9.53
C LEU A 95 33.87 4.11 -10.49
N SER A 96 34.07 3.92 -11.79
CA SER A 96 33.90 4.98 -12.79
C SER A 96 32.43 5.38 -12.98
N GLU A 97 31.51 4.43 -12.99
CA GLU A 97 30.07 4.71 -13.13
C GLU A 97 29.52 5.49 -11.92
N ALA A 98 30.06 5.24 -10.73
CA ALA A 98 29.70 5.94 -9.51
C ALA A 98 30.37 7.32 -9.34
N GLU A 99 31.37 7.66 -10.15
CA GLU A 99 32.15 8.88 -9.98
C GLU A 99 31.27 10.14 -10.14
N GLY A 100 31.30 11.00 -9.11
CA GLY A 100 30.51 12.23 -9.08
C GLY A 100 28.99 12.03 -8.92
N LYS A 101 28.52 10.81 -8.68
CA LYS A 101 27.12 10.50 -8.40
C LYS A 101 26.84 10.54 -6.91
N ALA A 102 25.62 10.95 -6.55
CA ALA A 102 25.15 10.96 -5.17
C ALA A 102 24.12 9.84 -4.97
N GLU A 103 24.10 9.26 -3.77
CA GLU A 103 23.08 8.28 -3.41
C GLU A 103 21.70 8.93 -3.41
N VAL A 104 20.80 8.41 -4.23
CA VAL A 104 19.38 8.68 -4.20
C VAL A 104 18.73 7.66 -3.27
N LYS A 105 18.28 8.13 -2.11
CA LYS A 105 17.42 7.31 -1.26
C LYS A 105 16.13 7.01 -2.03
N THR A 106 15.92 5.74 -2.39
CA THR A 106 14.59 5.28 -2.76
C THR A 106 13.66 5.55 -1.58
N GLY A 107 12.50 6.15 -1.84
CA GLY A 107 11.51 6.38 -0.80
C GLY A 107 11.14 5.07 -0.10
N GLU A 108 10.83 5.14 1.18
CA GLU A 108 10.09 4.06 1.84
C GLU A 108 8.68 4.03 1.24
N GLY A 109 8.25 2.90 0.68
CA GLY A 109 6.90 2.74 0.14
C GLY A 109 6.80 1.75 -1.03
N ASP A 110 5.61 1.64 -1.61
CA ASP A 110 5.34 0.78 -2.77
C ASP A 110 6.14 1.21 -4.02
N PRO A 111 7.08 0.40 -4.54
CA PRO A 111 7.79 0.70 -5.79
C PRO A 111 6.86 0.68 -7.01
N PHE A 112 5.64 0.14 -6.87
CA PHE A 112 4.61 0.07 -7.90
C PHE A 112 3.43 1.00 -7.61
N ALA A 113 3.58 1.96 -6.69
CA ALA A 113 2.53 2.92 -6.36
C ALA A 113 1.98 3.59 -7.62
N ILE A 114 0.66 3.52 -7.81
CA ILE A 114 -0.02 4.26 -8.86
C ILE A 114 0.13 5.76 -8.55
N PRO A 115 0.67 6.59 -9.47
CA PRO A 115 0.76 8.02 -9.29
C PRO A 115 -0.60 8.64 -8.89
N PRO A 116 -0.64 9.60 -7.95
CA PRO A 116 -1.90 10.15 -7.43
C PRO A 116 -2.90 10.60 -8.51
N ALA A 117 -2.41 11.15 -9.62
CA ALA A 117 -3.25 11.59 -10.75
C ALA A 117 -3.98 10.46 -11.50
N MET A 118 -3.55 9.21 -11.33
CA MET A 118 -4.15 8.03 -11.95
C MET A 118 -4.96 7.17 -10.97
N VAL A 119 -4.94 7.52 -9.68
CA VAL A 119 -5.71 6.82 -8.65
C VAL A 119 -7.21 7.06 -8.90
N ARG A 120 -7.95 5.98 -9.16
CA ARG A 120 -9.41 6.03 -9.31
C ARG A 120 -10.07 5.98 -7.93
N ARG A 121 -11.12 6.77 -7.72
CA ARG A 121 -11.95 6.75 -6.51
C ARG A 121 -13.42 6.60 -6.93
N PRO A 122 -14.28 5.94 -6.14
CA PRO A 122 -13.97 5.31 -4.84
C PRO A 122 -13.15 4.01 -4.94
N GLN A 123 -12.64 3.54 -3.81
CA GLN A 123 -11.98 2.24 -3.66
C GLN A 123 -12.41 1.59 -2.35
N VAL A 124 -12.49 0.26 -2.32
CA VAL A 124 -12.77 -0.52 -1.11
C VAL A 124 -11.70 -1.59 -0.97
N GLN A 125 -11.04 -1.65 0.18
CA GLN A 125 -9.95 -2.59 0.43
C GLN A 125 -10.04 -3.17 1.83
N ARG A 126 -10.04 -4.51 1.91
CA ARG A 126 -9.87 -5.23 3.18
C ARG A 126 -8.39 -5.31 3.47
N ILE A 127 -7.93 -4.70 4.56
CA ILE A 127 -6.51 -4.63 4.90
C ILE A 127 -6.35 -4.31 6.39
N PHE A 128 -5.22 -4.72 6.97
CA PHE A 128 -4.93 -4.42 8.37
C PHE A 128 -4.51 -2.96 8.50
N LEU A 129 -5.23 -2.22 9.35
CA LEU A 129 -4.98 -0.82 9.60
C LEU A 129 -4.57 -0.58 11.06
N PRO A 130 -3.88 0.54 11.36
CA PRO A 130 -3.63 0.97 12.72
C PRO A 130 -4.95 1.22 13.47
N ASP A 131 -4.95 0.95 14.78
CA ASP A 131 -6.08 1.22 15.68
C ASP A 131 -7.41 0.60 15.23
N THR A 132 -7.38 -0.55 14.53
CA THR A 132 -8.56 -1.32 14.15
C THR A 132 -8.39 -2.79 14.50
N SER A 133 -9.47 -3.57 14.45
CA SER A 133 -9.36 -5.02 14.36
C SER A 133 -8.72 -5.45 13.02
N PRO A 134 -8.26 -6.72 12.91
CA PRO A 134 -7.82 -7.30 11.64
C PRO A 134 -8.92 -7.38 10.55
N ALA A 135 -10.19 -7.14 10.90
CA ALA A 135 -11.32 -7.19 9.98
C ALA A 135 -11.67 -5.80 9.40
N ALA A 136 -10.71 -4.87 9.38
CA ALA A 136 -10.91 -3.53 8.85
C ALA A 136 -11.15 -3.53 7.33
N ILE A 137 -11.99 -2.58 6.93
CA ILE A 137 -12.32 -2.26 5.55
C ILE A 137 -12.02 -0.77 5.37
N ALA A 138 -10.98 -0.49 4.60
CA ALA A 138 -10.63 0.85 4.18
C ALA A 138 -11.47 1.24 2.97
N VAL A 139 -12.03 2.45 2.98
CA VAL A 139 -12.81 2.97 1.86
C VAL A 139 -12.29 4.35 1.47
N ALA A 140 -11.89 4.48 0.21
CA ALA A 140 -11.57 5.76 -0.39
C ALA A 140 -12.86 6.39 -0.92
N LEU A 141 -13.28 7.52 -0.36
CA LEU A 141 -14.42 8.27 -0.87
C LEU A 141 -14.02 9.06 -2.13
N PRO A 142 -14.99 9.49 -2.96
CA PRO A 142 -14.74 10.56 -3.93
C PRO A 142 -14.06 11.77 -3.27
N GLY A 143 -13.13 12.41 -3.99
CA GLY A 143 -12.33 13.52 -3.46
C GLY A 143 -11.12 13.04 -2.65
N THR A 144 -10.94 13.60 -1.45
CA THR A 144 -9.74 13.39 -0.62
C THR A 144 -9.99 12.61 0.68
N LEU A 145 -11.24 12.33 1.02
CA LEU A 145 -11.57 11.65 2.27
C LEU A 145 -11.47 10.14 2.11
N SER A 146 -11.12 9.47 3.18
CA SER A 146 -11.12 8.01 3.27
C SER A 146 -11.41 7.60 4.71
N TYR A 147 -11.99 6.42 4.91
CA TYR A 147 -12.39 5.98 6.23
C TYR A 147 -12.07 4.51 6.48
N ALA A 148 -11.98 4.17 7.77
CA ALA A 148 -11.82 2.80 8.24
C ALA A 148 -13.13 2.35 8.90
N PHE A 149 -13.80 1.37 8.29
CA PHE A 149 -14.90 0.64 8.93
C PHE A 149 -14.36 -0.65 9.51
N ASP A 150 -14.67 -0.92 10.78
CA ASP A 150 -14.23 -2.13 11.47
C ASP A 150 -15.38 -3.14 11.49
N ALA A 151 -15.23 -4.23 10.74
CA ALA A 151 -16.27 -5.27 10.67
C ALA A 151 -16.41 -6.06 11.99
N SER A 152 -15.37 -6.15 12.82
CA SER A 152 -15.49 -6.79 14.14
C SER A 152 -16.30 -5.93 15.11
N GLU A 153 -16.13 -4.61 15.04
CA GLU A 153 -16.86 -3.66 15.90
C GLU A 153 -18.16 -3.12 15.28
N CYS A 154 -18.40 -3.41 13.99
CA CYS A 154 -19.52 -2.93 13.18
C CYS A 154 -19.73 -1.42 13.32
N ARG A 155 -18.65 -0.66 13.07
CA ARG A 155 -18.67 0.81 13.15
C ARG A 155 -17.53 1.45 12.35
N LEU A 156 -17.74 2.72 12.05
CA LEU A 156 -16.67 3.63 11.67
C LEU A 156 -15.66 3.78 12.83
N ARG A 157 -14.37 3.78 12.50
CA ARG A 157 -13.27 3.99 13.45
C ARG A 157 -12.73 5.40 13.32
N TYR A 158 -12.35 5.78 12.12
CA TYR A 158 -11.76 7.08 11.84
C TYR A 158 -11.81 7.43 10.36
N ILE A 159 -11.61 8.71 10.09
CA ILE A 159 -11.57 9.32 8.76
C ILE A 159 -10.25 10.06 8.63
N TRP A 160 -9.58 9.92 7.48
CA TRP A 160 -8.37 10.67 7.15
C TRP A 160 -8.55 11.41 5.82
N GLN A 161 -7.67 12.38 5.58
CA GLN A 161 -7.67 13.19 4.37
C GLN A 161 -6.34 13.12 3.63
N GLY A 162 -6.40 12.93 2.31
CA GLY A 162 -5.25 12.91 1.42
C GLY A 162 -5.30 11.73 0.44
N GLY A 163 -4.20 10.98 0.37
CA GLY A 163 -4.12 9.71 -0.32
C GLY A 163 -4.94 8.61 0.37
N PHE A 164 -5.11 7.47 -0.30
CA PHE A 164 -5.84 6.34 0.28
C PHE A 164 -4.95 5.58 1.28
N LEU A 165 -4.15 4.62 0.81
CA LEU A 165 -3.28 3.80 1.64
C LEU A 165 -1.97 3.49 0.91
N ASP A 166 -0.90 3.31 1.68
CA ASP A 166 0.25 2.49 1.26
C ASP A 166 0.10 1.08 1.87
N GLY A 167 -0.31 0.12 1.04
CA GLY A 167 -0.46 -1.27 1.41
C GLY A 167 0.83 -2.10 1.35
N TYR A 168 1.94 -1.52 0.86
CA TYR A 168 3.16 -2.26 0.58
C TYR A 168 3.77 -2.96 1.80
N PRO A 169 3.82 -2.35 3.01
CA PRO A 169 4.30 -3.07 4.19
C PRO A 169 3.49 -4.34 4.48
N TYR A 170 2.15 -4.27 4.36
CA TYR A 170 1.25 -5.41 4.54
C TYR A 170 1.51 -6.51 3.50
N TRP A 171 1.65 -6.15 2.21
CA TRP A 171 1.89 -7.13 1.14
C TRP A 171 3.27 -7.76 1.22
N LYS A 172 4.31 -6.94 1.40
CA LYS A 172 5.70 -7.39 1.58
C LYS A 172 5.83 -8.33 2.79
N GLY A 173 5.09 -8.06 3.85
CA GLY A 173 5.03 -8.88 5.06
C GLY A 173 4.07 -10.07 4.98
N ASN A 174 3.42 -10.35 3.83
CA ASN A 174 2.40 -11.39 3.69
C ASN A 174 1.33 -11.36 4.81
N GLY A 175 0.83 -10.16 5.12
CA GLY A 175 -0.20 -9.94 6.14
C GLY A 175 0.30 -9.85 7.58
N SER A 176 1.62 -9.84 7.83
CA SER A 176 2.20 -9.68 9.16
C SER A 176 2.42 -8.21 9.59
N SER A 177 2.08 -7.25 8.74
CA SER A 177 2.32 -5.81 8.95
C SER A 177 1.06 -5.00 8.67
N LEU A 178 1.03 -3.75 9.14
CA LEU A 178 -0.09 -2.82 8.90
C LEU A 178 0.15 -1.99 7.64
N ALA A 179 -0.92 -1.61 6.94
CA ALA A 179 -0.85 -0.57 5.92
C ALA A 179 -0.65 0.81 6.56
N GLN A 180 -0.10 1.75 5.80
CA GLN A 180 0.07 3.14 6.21
C GLN A 180 -1.03 4.01 5.59
N LEU A 181 -1.50 5.00 6.36
CA LEU A 181 -2.51 5.94 5.88
C LEU A 181 -1.89 6.94 4.90
N GLY A 182 -2.58 7.24 3.81
CA GLY A 182 -2.16 8.23 2.82
C GLY A 182 -2.32 9.70 3.26
N GLY A 183 -2.53 9.97 4.56
CA GLY A 183 -2.69 11.31 5.10
C GLY A 183 -3.10 11.31 6.58
N PRO A 184 -3.19 12.50 7.21
CA PRO A 184 -3.52 12.64 8.61
C PRO A 184 -4.97 12.25 8.90
N VAL A 185 -5.19 11.63 10.06
CA VAL A 185 -6.53 11.38 10.62
C VAL A 185 -7.17 12.71 11.02
N LEU A 186 -8.39 12.95 10.51
CA LEU A 186 -9.18 14.15 10.78
C LEU A 186 -10.22 13.94 11.90
N TYR A 187 -10.77 12.73 11.98
CA TYR A 187 -11.87 12.42 12.89
C TYR A 187 -11.75 10.98 13.39
N ARG A 188 -12.03 10.76 14.68
CA ARG A 188 -12.05 9.45 15.33
C ARG A 188 -13.35 9.25 16.09
N GLU A 189 -13.98 8.10 15.89
CA GLU A 189 -15.09 7.66 16.73
C GLU A 189 -14.57 6.83 17.90
N GLU A 190 -14.86 7.28 19.12
CA GLU A 190 -14.52 6.52 20.33
C GLU A 190 -15.49 5.36 20.55
N ALA A 191 -16.73 5.51 20.08
CA ALA A 191 -17.77 4.50 20.18
C ALA A 191 -18.79 4.65 19.05
N PHE A 192 -19.66 3.65 18.89
CA PHE A 192 -20.78 3.72 17.95
C PHE A 192 -21.68 4.93 18.24
N PRO A 193 -22.12 5.69 17.22
CA PRO A 193 -22.76 6.99 17.42
C PRO A 193 -24.21 6.90 17.90
N LEU A 194 -24.87 5.73 17.79
CA LEU A 194 -26.26 5.58 18.23
C LEU A 194 -26.31 4.89 19.59
N LYS A 195 -26.79 5.61 20.61
CA LYS A 195 -26.94 5.10 21.97
C LYS A 195 -28.36 4.66 22.27
N THR A 196 -28.48 3.40 22.68
CA THR A 196 -29.65 2.84 23.34
C THR A 196 -29.25 1.51 23.98
N ALA A 197 -29.84 1.18 25.13
CA ALA A 197 -29.47 -0.02 25.89
C ALA A 197 -29.67 -1.31 25.07
N SER A 198 -30.62 -1.33 24.14
CA SER A 198 -31.00 -2.53 23.38
C SER A 198 -30.03 -2.90 22.23
N LEU A 199 -29.08 -2.02 21.86
CA LEU A 199 -28.08 -2.36 20.83
C LEU A 199 -26.94 -3.22 21.38
N GLY A 200 -26.77 -3.29 22.69
CA GLY A 200 -25.71 -4.03 23.34
C GLY A 200 -24.30 -3.49 23.06
N GLY A 201 -23.31 -4.15 23.65
CA GLY A 201 -21.89 -3.87 23.44
C GLY A 201 -21.33 -4.51 22.16
N GLN A 202 -20.01 -4.45 21.99
CA GLN A 202 -19.30 -5.04 20.85
C GLN A 202 -19.61 -6.54 20.66
N GLU A 203 -19.68 -7.32 21.74
CA GLU A 203 -20.05 -8.75 21.75
C GLU A 203 -21.40 -9.05 21.06
N ALA A 204 -22.31 -8.08 21.04
CA ALA A 204 -23.62 -8.20 20.41
C ALA A 204 -23.60 -7.79 18.91
N SER A 205 -22.45 -7.41 18.38
CA SER A 205 -22.27 -6.96 17.00
C SER A 205 -21.87 -8.12 16.09
N LYS A 206 -22.54 -8.24 14.94
CA LYS A 206 -22.22 -9.25 13.93
C LYS A 206 -22.25 -8.64 12.55
N PHE A 207 -21.11 -8.63 11.87
CA PHE A 207 -21.04 -8.24 10.48
C PHE A 207 -21.71 -9.27 9.57
N LEU A 208 -22.51 -8.80 8.62
CA LEU A 208 -23.26 -9.64 7.68
C LEU A 208 -22.72 -9.52 6.25
N GLY A 209 -21.98 -8.46 5.94
CA GLY A 209 -21.37 -8.23 4.63
C GLY A 209 -21.52 -6.77 4.20
N TYR A 210 -21.24 -6.51 2.92
CA TYR A 210 -21.58 -5.25 2.28
C TYR A 210 -21.95 -5.50 0.82
N GLU A 211 -22.80 -4.64 0.28
CA GLU A 211 -23.10 -4.57 -1.15
C GLU A 211 -22.48 -3.30 -1.74
N MET A 212 -22.15 -3.34 -3.03
CA MET A 212 -21.58 -2.19 -3.74
C MET A 212 -22.70 -1.45 -4.45
N GLY A 213 -22.84 -0.14 -4.18
CA GLY A 213 -23.72 0.74 -4.93
C GLY A 213 -23.18 1.05 -6.33
N ASP A 214 -24.05 1.56 -7.20
CA ASP A 214 -23.69 1.99 -8.56
C ASP A 214 -22.68 3.16 -8.57
N ASP A 215 -22.59 3.91 -7.47
CA ASP A 215 -21.61 4.96 -7.23
C ASP A 215 -20.23 4.42 -6.78
N GLY A 216 -20.13 3.10 -6.58
CA GLY A 216 -18.92 2.40 -6.13
C GLY A 216 -18.67 2.48 -4.63
N LEU A 217 -19.63 2.92 -3.82
CA LEU A 217 -19.52 2.96 -2.35
C LEU A 217 -20.20 1.74 -1.70
N PRO A 218 -19.66 1.22 -0.59
CA PRO A 218 -20.23 0.07 0.08
C PRO A 218 -21.38 0.48 1.02
N THR A 219 -22.48 -0.27 0.97
CA THR A 219 -23.49 -0.30 2.02
C THR A 219 -23.17 -1.47 2.95
N PHE A 220 -22.80 -1.18 4.20
CA PHE A 220 -22.47 -2.19 5.19
C PHE A 220 -23.71 -2.74 5.85
N HIS A 221 -23.82 -4.06 5.91
CA HIS A 221 -24.87 -4.75 6.63
C HIS A 221 -24.30 -5.41 7.89
N TYR A 222 -24.90 -5.12 9.02
CA TYR A 222 -24.50 -5.70 10.30
C TYR A 222 -25.69 -5.80 11.25
N ARG A 223 -25.53 -6.55 12.33
CA ARG A 223 -26.52 -6.66 13.40
C ARG A 223 -25.91 -6.16 14.69
N ARG A 224 -26.67 -5.39 15.47
CA ARG A 224 -26.35 -5.04 16.87
C ARG A 224 -27.55 -5.37 17.75
N GLY A 225 -27.37 -6.30 18.68
CA GLY A 225 -28.49 -6.87 19.42
C GLY A 225 -29.47 -7.61 18.50
N SER A 226 -30.75 -7.25 18.57
CA SER A 226 -31.81 -7.80 17.71
C SER A 226 -32.05 -7.00 16.41
N HIS A 227 -31.30 -5.93 16.18
CA HIS A 227 -31.55 -4.99 15.08
C HIS A 227 -30.51 -5.14 13.98
N GLN A 228 -30.97 -5.24 12.74
CA GLN A 228 -30.14 -5.17 11.55
C GLN A 228 -29.97 -3.72 11.11
N PHE A 229 -28.77 -3.40 10.66
CA PHE A 229 -28.35 -2.09 10.19
C PHE A 229 -27.87 -2.23 8.75
N SER A 230 -28.29 -1.28 7.92
CA SER A 230 -27.62 -0.93 6.68
C SER A 230 -27.02 0.46 6.85
N GLU A 231 -25.74 0.63 6.54
CA GLU A 231 -25.03 1.90 6.66
C GLU A 231 -24.21 2.22 5.41
N THR A 232 -24.47 3.37 4.80
CA THR A 232 -23.69 3.90 3.66
C THR A 232 -23.11 5.25 4.02
N ILE A 233 -21.84 5.49 3.68
CA ILE A 233 -21.14 6.73 4.00
C ILE A 233 -20.74 7.44 2.70
N HIS A 234 -21.21 8.67 2.54
CA HIS A 234 -20.88 9.55 1.40
C HIS A 234 -20.08 10.77 1.88
N PRO A 235 -19.17 11.32 1.05
CA PRO A 235 -18.57 12.61 1.34
C PRO A 235 -19.58 13.73 1.07
N LEU A 236 -19.52 14.81 1.86
CA LEU A 236 -20.17 16.06 1.45
C LEU A 236 -19.48 16.62 0.21
N ALA A 237 -20.26 17.23 -0.70
CA ALA A 237 -19.77 17.74 -1.98
C ALA A 237 -18.65 18.79 -1.83
N ASP A 238 -18.64 19.54 -0.73
CA ASP A 238 -17.63 20.54 -0.39
C ASP A 238 -16.40 19.96 0.35
N GLY A 239 -16.39 18.66 0.64
CA GLY A 239 -15.35 17.97 1.41
C GLY A 239 -15.31 18.31 2.91
N SER A 240 -16.28 19.09 3.41
CA SER A 240 -16.32 19.58 4.80
C SER A 240 -16.87 18.57 5.80
N GLY A 241 -17.15 17.34 5.36
CA GLY A 241 -17.85 16.38 6.18
C GLY A 241 -18.22 15.10 5.44
N ILE A 242 -19.04 14.30 6.11
CA ILE A 242 -19.66 13.10 5.55
C ILE A 242 -21.16 13.07 5.85
N GLU A 243 -21.89 12.31 5.05
CA GLU A 243 -23.24 11.87 5.33
C GLU A 243 -23.25 10.37 5.58
N ARG A 244 -23.95 9.95 6.62
CA ARG A 244 -24.12 8.56 6.99
C ARG A 244 -25.59 8.23 6.90
N HIS A 245 -25.95 7.43 5.92
CA HIS A 245 -27.29 6.92 5.76
C HIS A 245 -27.44 5.64 6.57
N PHE A 246 -28.48 5.57 7.40
CA PHE A 246 -28.79 4.41 8.24
C PHE A 246 -30.20 3.91 7.95
N GLU A 247 -30.34 2.60 7.81
CA GLU A 247 -31.62 1.90 7.88
C GLU A 247 -31.57 0.86 8.99
N ILE A 248 -32.55 0.86 9.89
CA ILE A 248 -32.57 -0.05 11.05
C ILE A 248 -33.85 -0.88 11.05
N HIS A 249 -33.70 -2.21 11.09
CA HIS A 249 -34.81 -3.16 11.05
C HIS A 249 -34.72 -4.23 12.16
N PRO A 250 -35.76 -4.36 13.01
CA PRO A 250 -36.86 -3.39 13.19
C PRO A 250 -36.33 -2.05 13.70
N GLY A 251 -37.02 -0.94 13.45
CA GLY A 251 -36.58 0.38 13.91
C GLY A 251 -36.51 0.47 15.44
N ILE A 252 -35.58 1.29 15.96
CA ILE A 252 -35.38 1.47 17.40
C ILE A 252 -35.06 2.91 17.76
N ALA A 253 -35.68 3.39 18.83
CA ALA A 253 -35.37 4.70 19.37
C ALA A 253 -33.94 4.76 19.92
N CYS A 254 -33.19 5.79 19.52
CA CYS A 254 -31.82 5.99 19.93
C CYS A 254 -31.46 7.47 20.02
N THR A 255 -30.39 7.79 20.76
CA THR A 255 -29.80 9.13 20.79
C THR A 255 -28.49 9.12 20.03
N VAL A 256 -28.29 10.11 19.17
CA VAL A 256 -27.05 10.33 18.44
C VAL A 256 -26.04 11.03 19.36
N GLU A 257 -24.90 10.40 19.57
CA GLU A 257 -23.76 10.94 20.31
C GLU A 257 -22.51 10.79 19.44
N ALA A 258 -21.98 11.90 18.95
CA ALA A 258 -20.76 11.92 18.15
C ALA A 258 -19.55 12.34 18.99
N SER A 259 -18.37 11.87 18.61
CA SER A 259 -17.10 12.37 19.15
C SER A 259 -16.93 13.87 18.90
N ASP A 260 -16.00 14.50 19.62
CA ASP A 260 -15.64 15.90 19.42
C ASP A 260 -15.11 16.20 18.00
N GLY A 261 -15.05 17.49 17.66
CA GLY A 261 -14.53 17.95 16.36
C GLY A 261 -15.54 17.95 15.22
N VAL A 262 -16.79 17.54 15.46
CA VAL A 262 -17.89 17.61 14.50
C VAL A 262 -19.10 18.38 15.00
N GLU A 263 -19.82 18.97 14.06
CA GLU A 263 -21.23 19.34 14.19
C GLU A 263 -22.08 18.27 13.50
N VAL A 264 -23.11 17.78 14.18
CA VAL A 264 -23.97 16.70 13.67
C VAL A 264 -25.41 17.16 13.57
N THR A 265 -26.02 16.90 12.42
CA THR A 265 -27.45 17.09 12.18
C THR A 265 -28.08 15.79 11.69
N SER A 266 -29.40 15.68 11.82
CA SER A 266 -30.17 14.51 11.37
C SER A 266 -31.27 14.94 10.41
N SER A 267 -31.53 14.13 9.38
CA SER A 267 -32.68 14.30 8.49
C SER A 267 -34.02 14.15 9.21
N SER A 268 -34.05 13.53 10.39
CA SER A 268 -35.24 13.43 11.25
C SER A 268 -35.58 14.75 11.98
N GLY A 269 -34.69 15.76 11.90
CA GLY A 269 -34.83 17.04 12.60
C GLY A 269 -34.44 16.99 14.08
N SER A 270 -34.04 15.84 14.62
CA SER A 270 -33.67 15.63 16.03
C SER A 270 -32.48 14.69 16.16
N LEU A 271 -31.65 14.87 17.18
CA LEU A 271 -30.61 13.88 17.55
C LEU A 271 -31.16 12.77 18.47
N ARG A 272 -32.42 12.87 18.89
CA ARG A 272 -33.19 11.76 19.45
C ARG A 272 -34.06 11.19 18.33
N ILE A 273 -33.63 10.06 17.79
CA ILE A 273 -34.32 9.35 16.69
C ILE A 273 -35.35 8.44 17.33
N ASP A 274 -36.62 8.56 16.92
CA ASP A 274 -37.65 7.61 17.35
C ASP A 274 -37.60 6.32 16.52
N ALA A 275 -38.34 5.30 16.95
CA ALA A 275 -38.30 3.98 16.30
C ALA A 275 -38.84 4.00 14.86
N ALA A 276 -39.74 4.93 14.51
CA ALA A 276 -40.27 5.04 13.16
C ALA A 276 -39.25 5.72 12.24
N ALA A 277 -38.66 6.83 12.68
CA ALA A 277 -37.59 7.54 11.99
C ALA A 277 -36.32 6.69 11.83
N ALA A 278 -36.07 5.76 12.76
CA ALA A 278 -34.94 4.83 12.68
C ALA A 278 -35.04 3.83 11.51
N SER A 279 -36.20 3.69 10.86
CA SER A 279 -36.33 2.82 9.68
C SER A 279 -35.48 3.30 8.50
N SER A 280 -35.29 4.62 8.35
CA SER A 280 -34.35 5.23 7.40
C SER A 280 -34.09 6.70 7.78
N PHE A 281 -32.83 7.06 8.03
CA PHE A 281 -32.42 8.44 8.33
C PHE A 281 -30.97 8.69 7.93
N THR A 282 -30.63 9.96 7.77
CA THR A 282 -29.26 10.39 7.47
C THR A 282 -28.74 11.26 8.60
N LEU A 283 -27.49 11.01 9.00
CA LEU A 283 -26.72 11.90 9.84
C LEU A 283 -25.67 12.63 9.01
N THR A 284 -25.66 13.96 9.09
CA THR A 284 -24.64 14.79 8.44
C THR A 284 -23.63 15.24 9.49
N PHE A 285 -22.38 14.83 9.33
CA PHE A 285 -21.25 15.20 10.18
C PHE A 285 -20.42 16.25 9.44
N ARG A 286 -20.29 17.46 9.99
CA ARG A 286 -19.43 18.53 9.46
C ARG A 286 -18.25 18.76 10.38
N TRP A 287 -17.04 18.85 9.82
CA TRP A 287 -15.83 19.15 10.58
C TRP A 287 -15.93 20.56 11.15
N LYS A 288 -15.67 20.71 12.46
CA LYS A 288 -15.52 22.02 13.07
C LYS A 288 -14.24 22.65 12.54
N LYS A 289 -14.33 23.91 12.11
CA LYS A 289 -13.18 24.73 11.70
C LYS A 289 -12.35 25.17 12.89
#